data_AF-A0A357MGY0-F1
#
_entry.id   AF-A0A357MGY0-F1
#
_cell.length_a   1.000
_cell.length_b   1.000
_cell.length_c   1.000
_cell.angle_alpha   90.00
_cell.angle_beta   90.00
_cell.angle_gamma   90.00
#
_symmetry.space_group_name_H-M   'P 1'
#
loop_
_entity.id
_entity.type
_entity.pdbx_description
1 polymer ?
#
loop_
_entity_poly.entity_id
_entity_poly.type
_entity_poly.pdbx_seq_one_letter_code
_entity_poly.pdbx_strand_id
1 'polypeptide(L)'
;MDQTATRPAPILQRTIPYGPRAPQRLPGIAPMAMEDWLPRDDAFAAQMALRDRLIGTRRAAVLALDDSARPAARELQDMVLALAWPGAGDAVTRPDGVRVPVDRDDPLATLGRIAQQDFCILQKPEGAEEHLLTGAVLCFPASWWLDEKFLRLLIGIHAPVAEYDADLARRVQRLFDGIQPGRPLWRFNALWYDDPALHQPRREGARRDPVDPATARYLRSEWQCLVRLPETGAVVFSIHTYVLSRETVVGMA
;
A
#
# COMPACT_ATOMS: atom_id res chain seq x y z
N MET A 1 -35.58 13.43 6.87
CA MET A 1 -34.69 13.22 8.02
C MET A 1 -34.57 11.71 8.18
N ASP A 2 -33.56 11.10 7.55
CA ASP A 2 -33.30 9.67 7.68
C ASP A 2 -31.83 9.52 8.11
N GLN A 3 -31.64 9.43 9.42
CA GLN A 3 -30.34 9.28 10.07
C GLN A 3 -30.36 7.98 10.87
N THR A 4 -30.41 6.83 10.21
CA THR A 4 -29.99 5.55 10.82
C THR A 4 -29.37 4.60 9.78
N ALA A 5 -28.50 5.11 8.91
CA ALA A 5 -27.51 4.22 8.29
C ALA A 5 -26.46 3.90 9.36
N THR A 6 -26.57 2.74 10.02
CA THR A 6 -25.54 2.21 10.91
C THR A 6 -24.21 2.20 10.16
N ARG A 7 -23.24 3.01 10.61
CA ARG A 7 -21.88 2.95 10.04
C ARG A 7 -21.41 1.49 10.15
N PRO A 8 -20.89 0.90 9.06
CA PRO A 8 -20.37 -0.46 9.13
C PRO A 8 -19.29 -0.54 10.23
N ALA A 9 -19.25 -1.66 10.93
CA ALA A 9 -18.28 -1.91 11.99
C ALA A 9 -16.85 -1.66 11.47
N PRO A 10 -15.96 -1.07 12.29
CA PRO A 10 -14.60 -0.80 11.86
C PRO A 10 -13.84 -2.09 11.58
N ILE A 11 -13.00 -2.07 10.54
CA ILE A 11 -12.11 -3.18 10.20
C ILE A 11 -10.81 -2.96 10.97
N LEU A 12 -10.60 -3.73 12.04
CA LEU A 12 -9.47 -3.58 12.95
C LEU A 12 -8.70 -4.90 13.08
N GLN A 13 -7.38 -4.81 13.09
CA GLN A 13 -6.51 -5.91 13.47
C GLN A 13 -6.39 -6.02 14.99
N ARG A 14 -6.21 -7.25 15.49
CA ARG A 14 -5.94 -7.50 16.92
C ARG A 14 -4.45 -7.47 17.25
N THR A 15 -3.59 -7.66 16.26
CA THR A 15 -2.14 -7.74 16.42
C THR A 15 -1.41 -7.04 15.29
N ILE A 16 -0.16 -6.63 15.55
CA ILE A 16 0.75 -6.08 14.55
C ILE A 16 2.16 -6.65 14.82
N PRO A 17 2.92 -7.10 13.79
CA PRO A 17 4.13 -7.92 14.01
C PRO A 17 5.39 -7.12 14.37
N TYR A 18 5.26 -5.82 14.61
CA TYR A 18 6.36 -4.91 14.95
C TYR A 18 5.87 -3.90 16.00
N GLY A 19 6.77 -3.24 16.73
CA GLY A 19 6.39 -2.21 17.69
C GLY A 19 6.04 -0.89 16.99
N PRO A 20 4.75 -0.54 16.77
CA PRO A 20 4.40 0.60 15.94
C PRO A 20 4.63 1.95 16.64
N ARG A 21 4.96 1.91 17.94
CA ARG A 21 5.33 3.09 18.74
C ARG A 21 6.85 3.33 18.78
N ALA A 22 7.66 2.45 18.19
CA ALA A 22 9.10 2.65 18.16
C ALA A 22 9.44 3.87 17.29
N PRO A 23 10.31 4.79 17.76
CA PRO A 23 10.69 5.96 16.99
C PRO A 23 11.45 5.53 15.73
N GLN A 24 11.11 6.12 14.59
CA GLN A 24 11.76 5.85 13.30
C GLN A 24 12.42 7.12 12.76
N ARG A 25 13.68 7.01 12.32
CA ARG A 25 14.38 8.07 11.58
C ARG A 25 14.09 7.93 10.10
N LEU A 26 13.90 9.01 9.35
CA LEU A 26 13.72 8.93 7.90
C LEU A 26 15.05 8.65 7.16
N PRO A 27 15.09 7.78 6.13
CA PRO A 27 13.96 7.01 5.58
C PRO A 27 13.59 5.73 6.35
N GLY A 28 14.40 5.27 7.31
CA GLY A 28 13.98 4.26 8.29
C GLY A 28 13.75 2.87 7.70
N ILE A 29 14.58 2.52 6.71
CA ILE A 29 14.51 1.27 5.95
C ILE A 29 15.41 0.20 6.54
N ALA A 30 14.94 -1.04 6.50
CA ALA A 30 15.66 -2.24 6.88
C ALA A 30 15.49 -3.33 5.80
N PRO A 31 16.42 -4.28 5.66
CA PRO A 31 16.18 -5.47 4.83
C PRO A 31 15.07 -6.35 5.45
N MET A 32 14.37 -7.10 4.60
CA MET A 32 13.53 -8.23 5.01
C MET A 32 13.78 -9.44 4.13
N ALA A 33 13.31 -10.62 4.56
CA ALA A 33 13.26 -11.78 3.70
C ALA A 33 12.12 -11.65 2.69
N MET A 34 12.26 -12.28 1.52
CA MET A 34 11.24 -12.22 0.47
C MET A 34 9.93 -12.91 0.88
N GLU A 35 10.02 -13.95 1.70
CA GLU A 35 8.88 -14.65 2.30
C GLU A 35 8.02 -13.77 3.22
N ASP A 36 8.58 -12.70 3.78
CA ASP A 36 7.87 -11.75 4.64
C ASP A 36 7.15 -10.63 3.87
N TRP A 37 7.29 -10.57 2.54
CA TRP A 37 6.82 -9.42 1.75
C TRP A 37 5.30 -9.24 1.76
N LEU A 38 4.54 -10.34 1.73
CA LEU A 38 3.10 -10.35 1.54
C LEU A 38 2.38 -10.88 2.78
N PRO A 39 2.45 -10.18 3.93
CA PRO A 39 1.80 -10.63 5.14
C PRO A 39 0.28 -10.73 4.93
N ARG A 40 -0.30 -11.71 5.61
CA ARG A 40 -1.74 -11.94 5.72
C ARG A 40 -2.12 -11.92 7.20
N ASP A 41 -3.17 -11.19 7.55
CA ASP A 41 -3.56 -10.98 8.94
C ASP A 41 -5.02 -11.39 9.25
N ASP A 42 -5.44 -11.14 10.48
CA ASP A 42 -6.75 -11.49 11.00
C ASP A 42 -7.90 -10.59 10.48
N ALA A 43 -7.58 -9.48 9.81
CA ALA A 43 -8.54 -8.61 9.15
C ALA A 43 -8.76 -8.98 7.67
N PHE A 44 -8.08 -10.03 7.15
CA PHE A 44 -8.09 -10.42 5.74
C PHE A 44 -9.48 -10.39 5.10
N ALA A 45 -10.44 -11.16 5.60
CA ALA A 45 -11.75 -11.30 4.95
C ALA A 45 -12.47 -9.94 4.81
N ALA A 46 -12.45 -9.13 5.87
CA ALA A 46 -13.12 -7.82 5.87
C ALA A 46 -12.38 -6.81 4.98
N GLN A 47 -11.04 -6.79 5.00
CA GLN A 47 -10.25 -5.95 4.11
C GLN A 47 -10.48 -6.34 2.65
N MET A 48 -10.37 -7.62 2.31
CA MET A 48 -10.54 -8.10 0.94
C MET A 48 -11.95 -7.82 0.40
N ALA A 49 -13.00 -7.98 1.22
CA ALA A 49 -14.36 -7.58 0.83
C ALA A 49 -14.47 -6.07 0.53
N LEU A 50 -13.79 -5.22 1.31
CA LEU A 50 -13.74 -3.78 1.01
C LEU A 50 -12.95 -3.48 -0.28
N ARG A 51 -11.83 -4.17 -0.52
CA ARG A 51 -11.07 -4.04 -1.77
C ARG A 51 -11.92 -4.45 -2.97
N ASP A 52 -12.62 -5.59 -2.89
CA ASP A 52 -13.54 -6.05 -3.94
C ASP A 52 -14.60 -5.00 -4.28
N ARG A 53 -15.19 -4.38 -3.24
CA ARG A 53 -16.17 -3.31 -3.41
C ARG A 53 -15.54 -2.07 -4.05
N LEU A 54 -14.38 -1.61 -3.58
CA LEU A 54 -13.72 -0.41 -4.10
C LEU A 54 -13.29 -0.61 -5.56
N ILE A 55 -12.70 -1.75 -5.90
CA ILE A 55 -12.30 -2.08 -7.27
C ILE A 55 -13.53 -2.21 -8.17
N GLY A 56 -14.63 -2.80 -7.68
CA GLY A 56 -15.86 -2.97 -8.46
C GLY A 56 -16.69 -1.70 -8.64
N THR A 57 -16.64 -0.75 -7.69
CA THR A 57 -17.56 0.41 -7.66
C THR A 57 -16.86 1.76 -7.80
N ARG A 58 -15.54 1.83 -7.58
CA ARG A 58 -14.73 3.06 -7.58
C ARG A 58 -13.40 2.86 -8.30
N ARG A 59 -13.39 2.05 -9.36
CA ARG A 59 -12.19 1.63 -10.07
C ARG A 59 -11.23 2.77 -10.38
N ALA A 60 -11.70 3.85 -11.01
CA ALA A 60 -10.86 4.99 -11.38
C ALA A 60 -10.23 5.75 -10.19
N ALA A 61 -10.79 5.60 -8.98
CA ALA A 61 -10.24 6.21 -7.78
C ALA A 61 -9.12 5.38 -7.14
N VAL A 62 -9.08 4.07 -7.42
CA VAL A 62 -8.17 3.11 -6.76
C VAL A 62 -7.24 2.40 -7.72
N LEU A 63 -7.42 2.55 -9.04
CA LEU A 63 -6.60 1.87 -10.04
C LEU A 63 -6.23 2.84 -11.16
N ALA A 64 -4.94 2.87 -11.48
CA ALA A 64 -4.40 3.53 -12.66
C ALA A 64 -3.25 2.68 -13.20
N LEU A 65 -3.16 2.51 -14.52
CA LEU A 65 -2.09 1.75 -15.17
C LEU A 65 -1.76 2.42 -16.50
N ASP A 66 -0.52 2.88 -16.64
CA ASP A 66 0.00 3.37 -17.90
C ASP A 66 0.36 2.20 -18.81
N ASP A 67 0.23 2.37 -20.13
CA ASP A 67 0.54 1.30 -21.07
C ASP A 67 2.02 0.85 -20.98
N SER A 68 2.94 1.76 -20.65
CA SER A 68 4.35 1.44 -20.42
C SER A 68 4.61 0.55 -19.19
N ALA A 69 3.64 0.48 -18.27
CA ALA A 69 3.73 -0.30 -17.04
C ALA A 69 3.06 -1.68 -17.14
N ARG A 70 2.38 -2.00 -18.25
CA ARG A 70 1.71 -3.30 -18.42
C ARG A 70 2.66 -4.51 -18.24
N PRO A 71 3.90 -4.51 -18.76
CA PRO A 71 4.84 -5.59 -18.50
C PRO A 71 5.15 -5.75 -17.01
N ALA A 72 5.45 -4.65 -16.32
CA ALA A 72 5.76 -4.66 -14.89
C ALA A 72 4.56 -5.09 -14.03
N ALA A 73 3.35 -4.71 -14.42
CA ALA A 73 2.13 -5.13 -13.72
C ALA A 73 1.85 -6.64 -13.87
N ARG A 74 2.10 -7.21 -15.05
CA ARG A 74 1.99 -8.65 -15.29
C ARG A 74 3.06 -9.43 -14.52
N GLU A 75 4.31 -8.96 -14.56
CA GLU A 75 5.40 -9.56 -13.79
C GLU A 75 5.12 -9.51 -12.27
N LEU A 76 4.61 -8.38 -11.75
CA LEU A 76 4.19 -8.28 -10.36
C LEU A 76 3.07 -9.28 -10.03
N GLN A 77 2.07 -9.41 -10.90
CA GLN A 77 1.00 -10.40 -10.74
C GLN A 77 1.57 -11.83 -10.66
N ASP A 78 2.48 -12.18 -11.56
CA ASP A 78 3.15 -13.48 -11.57
C ASP A 78 3.95 -13.73 -10.29
N MET A 79 4.72 -12.74 -9.83
CA MET A 79 5.49 -12.85 -8.60
C MET A 79 4.59 -13.03 -7.36
N VAL A 80 3.48 -12.28 -7.27
CA VAL A 80 2.51 -12.43 -6.17
C VAL A 80 1.82 -13.79 -6.21
N LEU A 81 1.46 -14.28 -7.40
CA LEU A 81 0.87 -15.62 -7.56
C LEU A 81 1.87 -16.69 -7.12
N ALA A 82 3.12 -16.63 -7.57
CA ALA A 82 4.15 -17.60 -7.22
C ALA A 82 4.43 -17.66 -5.70
N LEU A 83 4.44 -16.50 -5.03
CA LEU A 83 4.77 -16.42 -3.60
C LEU A 83 3.57 -16.73 -2.69
N ALA A 84 2.41 -16.12 -2.95
CA ALA A 84 1.26 -16.21 -2.04
C ALA A 84 0.26 -17.31 -2.41
N TRP A 85 0.32 -17.82 -3.64
CA TRP A 85 -0.64 -18.76 -4.22
C TRP A 85 0.04 -19.84 -5.06
N PRO A 86 1.04 -20.56 -4.51
CA PRO A 86 1.78 -21.55 -5.29
C PRO A 86 0.83 -22.62 -5.87
N GLY A 87 0.91 -22.82 -7.18
CA GLY A 87 0.05 -23.76 -7.92
C GLY A 87 -1.32 -23.21 -8.32
N ALA A 88 -1.59 -21.92 -8.12
CA ALA A 88 -2.79 -21.30 -8.68
C ALA A 88 -2.77 -21.37 -10.23
N GLY A 89 -3.89 -21.79 -10.81
CA GLY A 89 -4.10 -21.81 -12.26
C GLY A 89 -4.75 -20.52 -12.75
N ASP A 90 -5.93 -20.66 -13.33
CA ASP A 90 -6.74 -19.55 -13.87
C ASP A 90 -7.46 -18.71 -12.80
N ALA A 91 -7.33 -19.08 -11.53
CA ALA A 91 -8.00 -18.43 -10.42
C ALA A 91 -7.36 -18.81 -9.08
N VAL A 92 -7.55 -17.93 -8.11
CA VAL A 92 -7.17 -18.09 -6.71
C VAL A 92 -8.44 -18.28 -5.87
N THR A 93 -8.42 -19.25 -4.95
CA THR A 93 -9.41 -19.33 -3.88
C THR A 93 -8.80 -18.76 -2.61
N ARG A 94 -9.33 -17.63 -2.15
CA ARG A 94 -8.86 -16.95 -0.94
C ARG A 94 -9.29 -17.71 0.33
N PRO A 95 -8.63 -17.47 1.48
CA PRO A 95 -9.04 -18.02 2.77
C PRO A 95 -10.46 -17.70 3.22
N ASP A 96 -11.06 -16.62 2.70
CA ASP A 96 -12.47 -16.26 2.95
C ASP A 96 -13.45 -17.02 2.04
N GLY A 97 -12.97 -17.97 1.25
CA GLY A 97 -13.76 -18.81 0.35
C GLY A 97 -14.07 -18.16 -1.00
N VAL A 98 -13.70 -16.89 -1.21
CA VAL A 98 -13.97 -16.20 -2.47
C VAL A 98 -13.00 -16.68 -3.55
N ARG A 99 -13.56 -17.09 -4.69
CA ARG A 99 -12.81 -17.44 -5.90
C ARG A 99 -12.63 -16.20 -6.77
N VAL A 100 -11.38 -15.85 -7.07
CA VAL A 100 -10.98 -14.69 -7.87
C VAL A 100 -10.31 -15.19 -9.15
N PRO A 101 -10.86 -14.92 -10.35
CA PRO A 101 -10.18 -15.20 -11.61
C PRO A 101 -8.85 -14.46 -11.71
N VAL A 102 -7.82 -15.11 -12.26
CA VAL A 102 -6.55 -14.49 -12.60
C VAL A 102 -6.67 -13.86 -13.98
N ASP A 103 -6.96 -12.56 -14.02
CA ASP A 103 -7.07 -11.79 -15.26
C ASP A 103 -5.71 -11.16 -15.59
N ARG A 104 -5.10 -11.60 -16.70
CA ARG A 104 -3.79 -11.11 -17.18
C ARG A 104 -3.89 -9.79 -17.97
N ASP A 105 -5.10 -9.41 -18.38
CA ASP A 105 -5.37 -8.13 -19.04
C ASP A 105 -5.75 -7.04 -18.03
N ASP A 106 -6.17 -7.46 -16.84
CA ASP A 106 -6.38 -6.60 -15.67
C ASP A 106 -5.51 -7.01 -14.45
N PRO A 107 -4.17 -6.93 -14.57
CA PRO A 107 -3.26 -7.45 -13.55
C PRO A 107 -3.38 -6.71 -12.21
N LEU A 108 -3.54 -5.38 -12.23
CA LEU A 108 -3.65 -4.58 -11.00
C LEU A 108 -4.97 -4.82 -10.26
N ALA A 109 -6.09 -5.04 -10.94
CA ALA A 109 -7.32 -5.39 -10.26
C ALA A 109 -7.26 -6.80 -9.67
N THR A 110 -6.66 -7.75 -10.40
CA THR A 110 -6.41 -9.09 -9.86
C THR A 110 -5.56 -9.01 -8.59
N LEU A 111 -4.42 -8.30 -8.63
CA LEU A 111 -3.55 -8.06 -7.48
C LEU A 111 -4.33 -7.49 -6.29
N GLY A 112 -5.12 -6.44 -6.51
CA GLY A 112 -5.95 -5.83 -5.48
C GLY A 112 -7.03 -6.74 -4.90
N ARG A 113 -7.39 -7.82 -5.59
CA ARG A 113 -8.39 -8.81 -5.14
C ARG A 113 -7.78 -10.07 -4.54
N ILE A 114 -6.47 -10.30 -4.68
CA ILE A 114 -5.79 -11.50 -4.13
C ILE A 114 -4.77 -11.17 -3.03
N ALA A 115 -4.44 -9.90 -2.78
CA ALA A 115 -3.51 -9.48 -1.74
C ALA A 115 -4.07 -8.29 -0.94
N GLN A 116 -3.76 -8.24 0.37
CA GLN A 116 -4.22 -7.16 1.26
C GLN A 116 -3.51 -5.83 0.97
N GLN A 117 -2.33 -5.91 0.37
CA GLN A 117 -1.47 -4.78 0.07
C GLN A 117 -2.05 -3.91 -1.05
N ASP A 118 -1.89 -2.61 -0.91
CA ASP A 118 -1.83 -1.73 -2.07
C ASP A 118 -0.48 -1.86 -2.77
N PHE A 119 -0.46 -1.68 -4.08
CA PHE A 119 0.76 -1.75 -4.88
C PHE A 119 0.88 -0.52 -5.75
N CYS A 120 2.05 0.09 -5.73
CA CYS A 120 2.47 1.15 -6.65
C CYS A 120 3.69 0.65 -7.44
N ILE A 121 3.67 0.83 -8.75
CA ILE A 121 4.75 0.48 -9.67
C ILE A 121 5.45 1.76 -10.06
N LEU A 122 6.75 1.79 -9.79
CA LEU A 122 7.62 2.90 -10.12
C LEU A 122 8.68 2.46 -11.11
N GLN A 123 8.69 3.08 -12.29
CA GLN A 123 9.67 2.85 -13.33
C GLN A 123 10.57 4.06 -13.46
N LYS A 124 11.84 3.87 -13.79
CA LYS A 124 12.75 4.95 -14.14
C LYS A 124 12.87 4.98 -15.66
N PRO A 125 12.25 5.95 -16.36
CA PRO A 125 12.42 6.08 -17.81
C PRO A 125 13.90 6.19 -18.18
N GLU A 126 14.26 5.74 -19.38
CA GLU A 126 15.65 5.81 -19.84
C GLU A 126 16.16 7.27 -19.83
N GLY A 127 17.34 7.48 -19.23
CA GLY A 127 17.93 8.82 -19.09
C GLY A 127 17.24 9.74 -18.08
N ALA A 128 16.17 9.30 -17.40
CA ALA A 128 15.54 10.11 -16.35
C ALA A 128 16.35 10.07 -15.05
N GLU A 129 16.30 11.16 -14.29
CA GLU A 129 16.94 11.24 -12.96
C GLU A 129 16.09 10.56 -11.87
N GLU A 130 14.78 10.49 -12.06
CA GLU A 130 13.81 10.09 -11.05
C GLU A 130 12.92 8.93 -11.49
N HIS A 131 12.44 8.16 -10.50
CA HIS A 131 11.39 7.18 -10.72
C HIS A 131 10.03 7.87 -10.88
N LEU A 132 9.19 7.32 -11.76
CA LEU A 132 7.85 7.78 -12.12
C LEU A 132 6.82 6.75 -11.63
N LEU A 133 5.73 7.19 -11.01
CA LEU A 133 4.60 6.30 -10.67
C LEU A 133 3.77 5.99 -11.93
N THR A 134 3.92 4.79 -12.46
CA THR A 134 3.33 4.37 -13.76
C THR A 134 2.21 3.34 -13.62
N GLY A 135 2.01 2.76 -12.44
CA GLY A 135 0.85 1.90 -12.15
C GLY A 135 0.54 1.87 -10.65
N ALA A 136 -0.74 1.72 -10.29
CA ALA A 136 -1.11 1.49 -8.90
C ALA A 136 -2.48 0.81 -8.76
N VAL A 137 -2.59 -0.04 -7.74
CA VAL A 137 -3.85 -0.40 -7.08
C VAL A 137 -3.78 0.07 -5.63
N LEU A 138 -4.51 1.13 -5.31
CA LEU A 138 -4.45 1.91 -4.09
C LEU A 138 -5.85 2.00 -3.45
N CYS A 139 -6.28 0.92 -2.80
CA CYS A 139 -7.57 0.84 -2.16
C CYS A 139 -7.60 1.58 -0.82
N PHE A 140 -6.50 1.61 -0.06
CA PHE A 140 -6.44 2.14 1.29
C PHE A 140 -5.45 3.30 1.41
N PRO A 141 -5.58 4.40 0.65
CA PRO A 141 -4.69 5.54 0.79
C PRO A 141 -4.89 6.25 2.14
N ALA A 142 -3.79 6.77 2.68
CA ALA A 142 -3.78 7.68 3.83
C ALA A 142 -3.54 9.13 3.37
N SER A 143 -4.62 9.87 3.13
CA SER A 143 -4.60 11.32 2.84
C SER A 143 -3.94 11.75 1.53
N TRP A 144 -4.09 10.96 0.46
CA TRP A 144 -3.77 11.39 -0.91
C TRP A 144 -4.68 10.70 -1.93
N TRP A 145 -4.95 11.36 -3.06
CA TRP A 145 -5.63 10.74 -4.19
C TRP A 145 -4.65 10.22 -5.22
N LEU A 146 -4.95 9.05 -5.79
CA LEU A 146 -4.11 8.44 -6.82
C LEU A 146 -3.98 9.33 -8.07
N ASP A 147 -5.07 9.97 -8.50
CA ASP A 147 -5.08 10.84 -9.69
C ASP A 147 -4.15 12.06 -9.57
N GLU A 148 -3.91 12.57 -8.36
CA GLU A 148 -2.98 13.68 -8.09
C GLU A 148 -1.51 13.23 -8.12
N LYS A 149 -1.24 11.94 -7.99
CA LYS A 149 0.13 11.39 -7.89
C LYS A 149 0.53 10.56 -9.09
N PHE A 150 -0.43 10.01 -9.82
CA PHE A 150 -0.20 9.18 -11.00
C PHE A 150 0.56 9.97 -12.08
N LEU A 151 1.53 9.32 -12.73
CA LEU A 151 2.45 9.94 -13.69
C LEU A 151 3.20 11.17 -13.14
N ARG A 152 3.45 11.21 -11.83
CA ARG A 152 4.38 12.16 -11.22
C ARG A 152 5.68 11.47 -10.81
N LEU A 153 6.77 12.23 -10.89
CA LEU A 153 8.08 11.82 -10.42
C LEU A 153 8.09 11.69 -8.88
N LEU A 154 9.00 10.88 -8.37
CA LEU A 154 9.11 10.54 -6.96
C LEU A 154 9.17 11.78 -6.05
N ILE A 155 9.92 12.81 -6.43
CA ILE A 155 9.95 14.08 -5.68
C ILE A 155 8.59 14.79 -5.76
N GLY A 156 8.00 14.88 -6.94
CA GLY A 156 6.69 15.52 -7.15
C GLY A 156 5.55 14.85 -6.37
N ILE A 157 5.61 13.52 -6.20
CA ILE A 157 4.66 12.79 -5.36
C ILE A 157 4.73 13.26 -3.90
N HIS A 158 5.94 13.51 -3.41
CA HIS A 158 6.23 13.84 -2.00
C HIS A 158 6.26 15.34 -1.69
N ALA A 159 6.13 16.22 -2.67
CA ALA A 159 6.18 17.67 -2.47
C ALA A 159 5.28 18.21 -1.32
N PRO A 160 4.09 17.64 -1.02
CA PRO A 160 3.28 18.09 0.12
C PRO A 160 3.78 17.68 1.51
N VAL A 161 4.80 16.80 1.61
CA VAL A 161 5.32 16.28 2.88
C VAL A 161 6.42 17.22 3.39
N ALA A 162 6.16 17.93 4.49
CA ALA A 162 7.05 18.99 4.99
C ALA A 162 8.45 18.48 5.36
N GLU A 163 8.55 17.25 5.87
CA GLU A 163 9.82 16.60 6.22
C GLU A 163 10.59 16.07 5.01
N TYR A 164 10.01 16.12 3.80
CA TYR A 164 10.61 15.63 2.57
C TYR A 164 11.39 16.73 1.84
N ASP A 165 12.51 17.13 2.45
CA ASP A 165 13.44 18.09 1.87
C ASP A 165 14.26 17.52 0.69
N ALA A 166 15.02 18.38 0.03
CA ALA A 166 15.85 18.01 -1.12
C ALA A 166 16.94 16.96 -0.78
N ASP A 167 17.42 16.92 0.46
CA ASP A 167 18.44 15.97 0.89
C ASP A 167 17.85 14.59 1.17
N LEU A 168 16.64 14.53 1.74
CA LEU A 168 15.87 13.31 1.87
C LEU A 168 15.47 12.79 0.49
N ALA A 169 14.94 13.65 -0.38
CA ALA A 169 14.62 13.32 -1.77
C ALA A 169 15.79 12.63 -2.49
N ARG A 170 17.00 13.22 -2.43
CA ARG A 170 18.20 12.65 -3.06
C ARG A 170 18.59 11.30 -2.45
N ARG A 171 18.42 11.12 -1.13
CA ARG A 171 18.67 9.85 -0.44
C ARG A 171 17.69 8.77 -0.86
N VAL A 172 16.40 9.11 -0.96
CA VAL A 172 15.35 8.17 -1.38
C VAL A 172 15.51 7.81 -2.85
N GLN A 173 15.85 8.75 -3.75
CA GLN A 173 16.13 8.41 -5.14
C GLN A 173 17.33 7.46 -5.28
N ARG A 174 18.45 7.74 -4.60
CA ARG A 174 19.60 6.81 -4.59
C ARG A 174 19.26 5.45 -4.01
N LEU A 175 18.39 5.41 -3.00
CA LEU A 175 17.88 4.16 -2.47
C LEU A 175 17.14 3.39 -3.58
N PHE A 176 16.20 4.05 -4.24
CA PHE A 176 15.44 3.46 -5.34
C PHE A 176 16.35 2.99 -6.47
N ASP A 177 17.43 3.70 -6.82
CA ASP A 177 18.41 3.25 -7.81
C ASP A 177 19.15 1.97 -7.35
N GLY A 178 19.40 1.83 -6.05
CA GLY A 178 20.19 0.74 -5.47
C GLY A 178 19.46 -0.57 -5.16
N ILE A 179 18.12 -0.60 -5.16
CA ILE A 179 17.36 -1.82 -4.82
C ILE A 179 17.65 -2.92 -5.85
N GLN A 180 18.05 -4.09 -5.36
CA GLN A 180 18.36 -5.27 -6.16
C GLN A 180 17.22 -6.30 -6.09
N PRO A 181 16.98 -7.09 -7.16
CA PRO A 181 16.06 -8.21 -7.11
C PRO A 181 16.40 -9.18 -5.96
N GLY A 182 15.36 -9.73 -5.31
CA GLY A 182 15.52 -10.67 -4.19
C GLY A 182 16.06 -10.06 -2.90
N ARG A 183 16.32 -8.75 -2.84
CA ARG A 183 16.79 -8.03 -1.63
C ARG A 183 15.79 -6.93 -1.26
N PRO A 184 14.57 -7.30 -0.83
CA PRO A 184 13.54 -6.33 -0.55
C PRO A 184 13.88 -5.54 0.72
N LEU A 185 13.40 -4.31 0.75
CA LEU A 185 13.52 -3.41 1.88
C LEU A 185 12.15 -3.11 2.44
N TRP A 186 12.07 -2.85 3.73
CA TRP A 186 10.84 -2.45 4.38
C TRP A 186 11.06 -1.31 5.37
N ARG A 187 9.98 -0.61 5.68
CA ARG A 187 9.86 0.36 6.76
C ARG A 187 8.42 0.35 7.26
N PHE A 188 8.14 1.15 8.28
CA PHE A 188 6.77 1.47 8.63
C PHE A 188 6.57 2.96 8.93
N ASN A 189 5.31 3.40 8.82
CA ASN A 189 4.82 4.61 9.46
C ASN A 189 3.77 4.23 10.51
N ALA A 190 3.52 5.11 11.47
CA ALA A 190 2.44 4.94 12.42
C ALA A 190 1.92 6.32 12.84
N LEU A 191 0.62 6.53 12.72
CA LEU A 191 -0.04 7.79 12.99
C LEU A 191 -1.37 7.53 13.69
N TRP A 192 -1.76 8.43 14.60
CA TRP A 192 -3.02 8.34 15.33
C TRP A 192 -4.20 8.87 14.49
N TYR A 193 -5.35 8.23 14.65
CA TYR A 193 -6.59 8.50 13.92
C TYR A 193 -7.83 8.44 14.82
N ASP A 194 -8.78 9.33 14.54
CA ASP A 194 -10.14 9.28 15.12
C ASP A 194 -11.10 8.45 14.29
N ASP A 195 -10.85 8.33 12.98
CA ASP A 195 -11.65 7.53 12.05
C ASP A 195 -10.87 6.27 11.63
N PRO A 196 -11.44 5.07 11.82
CA PRO A 196 -10.80 3.80 11.47
C PRO A 196 -10.97 3.41 10.00
N ALA A 197 -11.63 4.21 9.16
CA ALA A 197 -11.84 3.88 7.76
C ALA A 197 -10.52 3.58 7.03
N LEU A 198 -10.48 2.53 6.21
CA LEU A 198 -9.25 2.18 5.48
C LEU A 198 -9.02 3.06 4.25
N HIS A 199 -10.09 3.44 3.56
CA HIS A 199 -10.05 4.30 2.37
C HIS A 199 -10.28 5.77 2.77
N GLN A 200 -9.19 6.52 2.98
CA GLN A 200 -9.23 7.93 3.39
C GLN A 200 -8.45 8.84 2.43
N PRO A 201 -8.78 8.87 1.12
CA PRO A 201 -8.11 9.79 0.20
C PRO A 201 -8.48 11.24 0.52
N ARG A 202 -7.51 12.16 0.36
CA ARG A 202 -7.69 13.61 0.55
C ARG A 202 -6.93 14.35 -0.55
N ARG A 203 -7.51 15.46 -1.02
CA ARG A 203 -6.93 16.31 -2.08
C ARG A 203 -5.70 17.04 -1.55
N GLU A 204 -4.74 17.33 -2.41
CA GLU A 204 -3.61 18.19 -2.06
C GLU A 204 -4.13 19.55 -1.53
N GLY A 205 -3.56 20.02 -0.42
CA GLY A 205 -4.00 21.26 0.25
C GLY A 205 -5.18 21.10 1.22
N ALA A 206 -5.96 20.01 1.14
CA ALA A 206 -6.99 19.70 2.12
C ALA A 206 -6.36 19.08 3.38
N ARG A 207 -5.79 19.94 4.23
CA ARG A 207 -5.12 19.53 5.47
C ARG A 207 -6.08 18.70 6.33
N ARG A 208 -5.52 17.65 6.93
CA ARG A 208 -6.22 16.85 7.91
C ARG A 208 -6.42 17.68 9.18
N ASP A 209 -7.56 17.52 9.83
CA ASP A 209 -7.79 18.06 11.16
C ASP A 209 -6.71 17.54 12.12
N PRO A 210 -6.16 18.40 13.01
CA PRO A 210 -5.22 17.95 14.03
C PRO A 210 -5.82 16.81 14.85
N VAL A 211 -5.08 15.73 14.99
CA VAL A 211 -5.45 14.60 15.86
C VAL A 211 -4.56 14.64 17.08
N ASP A 212 -5.17 14.63 18.25
CA ASP A 212 -4.46 14.52 19.52
C ASP A 212 -4.08 13.06 19.79
N PRO A 213 -2.77 12.70 19.80
CA PRO A 213 -2.31 11.35 20.09
C PRO A 213 -2.75 10.81 21.46
N ALA A 214 -3.06 11.69 22.43
CA ALA A 214 -3.49 11.30 23.76
C ALA A 214 -4.94 10.79 23.80
N THR A 215 -5.79 11.23 22.87
CA THR A 215 -7.23 10.93 22.86
C THR A 215 -7.70 10.16 21.63
N ALA A 216 -6.89 10.12 20.56
CA ALA A 216 -7.19 9.37 19.35
C ALA A 216 -7.52 7.90 19.62
N ARG A 217 -8.58 7.41 18.96
CA ARG A 217 -9.15 6.08 19.19
C ARG A 217 -8.45 4.95 18.44
N TYR A 218 -7.72 5.27 17.38
CA TYR A 218 -7.13 4.27 16.50
C TYR A 218 -5.68 4.63 16.15
N LEU A 219 -4.84 3.61 16.03
CA LEU A 219 -3.54 3.74 15.39
C LEU A 219 -3.66 3.15 14.00
N ARG A 220 -3.26 3.93 12.99
CA ARG A 220 -3.04 3.41 11.64
C ARG A 220 -1.55 3.30 11.41
N SER A 221 -1.11 2.13 10.96
CA SER A 221 0.29 1.87 10.61
C SER A 221 0.37 1.16 9.28
N GLU A 222 1.36 1.54 8.48
CA GLU A 222 1.58 0.94 7.17
C GLU A 222 2.94 0.25 7.16
N TRP A 223 2.94 -1.06 6.94
CA TRP A 223 4.13 -1.83 6.59
C TRP A 223 4.39 -1.64 5.11
N GLN A 224 5.51 -0.99 4.80
CA GLN A 224 5.82 -0.45 3.49
C GLN A 224 7.06 -1.14 2.95
N CYS A 225 6.93 -1.83 1.82
CA CYS A 225 8.03 -2.57 1.21
C CYS A 225 8.42 -1.97 -0.14
N LEU A 226 9.70 -2.08 -0.46
CA LEU A 226 10.28 -1.78 -1.76
C LEU A 226 10.90 -3.06 -2.32
N VAL A 227 10.38 -3.52 -3.46
CA VAL A 227 10.80 -4.76 -4.13
C VAL A 227 11.16 -4.43 -5.57
N ARG A 228 12.33 -4.88 -6.03
CA ARG A 228 12.72 -4.80 -7.43
C ARG A 228 12.20 -6.02 -8.18
N LEU A 229 11.47 -5.77 -9.27
CA LEU A 229 11.08 -6.79 -10.23
C LEU A 229 12.30 -7.24 -11.06
N PRO A 230 12.61 -8.55 -11.15
CA PRO A 230 13.83 -9.06 -11.79
C PRO A 230 13.87 -8.88 -13.32
N GLU A 231 12.73 -8.89 -14.01
CA GLU A 231 12.67 -8.84 -15.47
C GLU A 231 12.55 -7.40 -15.97
N THR A 232 11.55 -6.66 -15.50
CA THR A 232 11.31 -5.27 -15.94
C THR A 232 12.15 -4.24 -15.20
N GLY A 233 12.75 -4.62 -14.07
CA GLY A 233 13.51 -3.70 -13.24
C GLY A 233 12.66 -2.63 -12.55
N ALA A 234 11.32 -2.69 -12.60
CA ALA A 234 10.49 -1.72 -11.88
C ALA A 234 10.63 -1.88 -10.35
N VAL A 235 10.50 -0.78 -9.60
CA VAL A 235 10.35 -0.83 -8.14
C VAL A 235 8.87 -0.92 -7.80
N VAL A 236 8.50 -1.93 -7.04
CA VAL A 236 7.18 -2.08 -6.45
C VAL A 236 7.23 -1.55 -5.03
N PHE A 237 6.41 -0.53 -4.77
CA PHE A 237 6.10 -0.06 -3.44
C PHE A 237 4.78 -0.69 -2.98
N SER A 238 4.86 -1.63 -2.04
CA SER A 238 3.68 -2.29 -1.48
C SER A 238 3.36 -1.78 -0.09
N ILE A 239 2.07 -1.61 0.23
CA ILE A 239 1.61 -1.00 1.46
C ILE A 239 0.58 -1.92 2.12
N HIS A 240 0.97 -2.59 3.21
CA HIS A 240 0.03 -3.33 4.05
C HIS A 240 -0.47 -2.42 5.17
N THR A 241 -1.79 -2.22 5.27
CA THR A 241 -2.40 -1.29 6.24
C THR A 241 -2.95 -2.01 7.46
N TYR A 242 -2.43 -1.64 8.62
CA TYR A 242 -2.97 -1.99 9.93
C TYR A 242 -3.76 -0.82 10.51
N VAL A 243 -4.92 -1.12 11.09
CA VAL A 243 -5.69 -0.22 11.94
C VAL A 243 -6.01 -0.95 13.23
N LEU A 244 -5.51 -0.44 14.35
CA LEU A 244 -5.71 -1.04 15.66
C LEU A 244 -6.48 -0.07 16.56
N SER A 245 -7.25 -0.62 17.49
CA SER A 245 -7.84 0.20 18.55
C SER A 245 -6.74 0.73 19.48
N ARG A 246 -6.97 1.89 20.10
CA ARG A 246 -6.07 2.44 21.13
C ARG A 246 -5.84 1.43 22.25
N GLU A 247 -6.88 0.76 22.73
CA GLU A 247 -6.80 -0.24 23.79
C GLU A 247 -5.83 -1.36 23.42
N THR A 248 -5.95 -1.89 22.20
CA THR A 248 -5.05 -2.91 21.66
C THR A 248 -3.60 -2.42 21.65
N VAL A 249 -3.34 -1.21 21.15
CA VAL A 249 -1.98 -0.65 21.05
C VAL A 249 -1.38 -0.38 22.42
N VAL A 250 -2.18 0.14 23.37
CA VAL A 250 -1.72 0.44 24.73
C VAL A 250 -1.43 -0.84 25.51
N GLY A 251 -2.21 -1.90 25.29
CA GLY A 251 -2.02 -3.22 25.91
C GLY A 251 -0.85 -4.03 25.35
N MET A 252 -0.26 -3.65 24.21
CA MET A 252 0.99 -4.22 23.71
C MET A 252 2.15 -3.71 24.58
N ALA A 253 2.48 -4.44 25.64
CA ALA A 253 3.69 -4.22 26.44
C ALA A 253 4.92 -4.77 25.70
#